data_AF-A0A6V7JSX9-F1
#
_entry.id   AF-A0A6V7JSX9-F1
#
_cell.length_a   1.000
_cell.length_b   1.000
_cell.length_c   1.000
_cell.angle_alpha   90.00
_cell.angle_beta   90.00
_cell.angle_gamma   90.00
#
_symmetry.space_group_name_H-M   'P 1'
#
loop_
_entity.id
_entity.type
_entity.pdbx_description
1 polymer ?
#
loop_
_entity_poly.entity_id
_entity_poly.type
_entity_poly.pdbx_seq_one_letter_code
_entity_poly.pdbx_strand_id
1 'polypeptide(L)'
;FLAEAEYFSVDPYMRPYTARFPVGITMIGSQVAKIIESKTPEFPVGARVLGCFGWRSHTIISIKDLVAGNPLGQEPYIIPDFGELSPSLALGVLGMPG
;
A
#
# COMPACT_ATOMS: atom_id res chain seq x y z
N PHE A 1 11.34 -0.48 4.72
CA PHE A 1 11.85 -0.09 3.39
C PHE A 1 11.30 1.28 3.00
N LEU A 2 11.90 1.94 2.01
CA LEU A 2 11.38 3.14 1.35
C LEU A 2 10.64 2.71 0.07
N ALA A 3 9.38 3.11 -0.04
CA ALA A 3 8.51 2.78 -1.15
C ALA A 3 8.08 4.04 -1.90
N GLU A 4 8.07 3.97 -3.23
CA GLU A 4 7.53 4.96 -4.14
C GLU A 4 6.16 4.49 -4.66
N ALA A 5 5.14 5.32 -4.54
CA ALA A 5 3.78 4.99 -4.96
C ALA A 5 3.67 4.95 -6.49
N GLU A 6 3.16 3.84 -7.05
CA GLU A 6 2.86 3.71 -8.48
C GLU A 6 1.35 3.85 -8.74
N TYR A 7 0.51 3.25 -7.89
CA TYR A 7 -0.96 3.25 -8.06
C TYR A 7 -1.70 3.38 -6.74
N PHE A 8 -2.86 4.02 -6.77
CA PHE A 8 -3.77 4.19 -5.64
C PHE A 8 -5.14 3.58 -5.95
N SER A 9 -5.72 2.89 -4.97
CA SER A 9 -7.15 2.55 -5.02
C SER A 9 -8.01 3.77 -4.70
N VAL A 10 -9.16 3.87 -5.35
CA VAL A 10 -10.18 4.89 -5.06
C VAL A 10 -11.52 4.18 -4.93
N ASP A 11 -11.95 3.98 -3.69
CA ASP A 11 -13.06 3.10 -3.37
C ASP A 11 -14.21 3.85 -2.67
N PRO A 12 -15.49 3.46 -2.91
CA PRO A 12 -16.63 4.11 -2.27
C PRO A 12 -16.60 4.11 -0.74
N TYR A 13 -16.05 3.07 -0.11
CA TYR A 13 -15.96 2.98 1.37
C TYR A 13 -15.08 4.10 1.96
N MET A 14 -14.15 4.66 1.19
CA MET A 14 -13.26 5.72 1.68
C MET A 14 -14.06 6.92 2.16
N ARG A 15 -15.19 7.25 1.53
CA ARG A 15 -16.03 8.39 1.91
C ARG A 15 -16.60 8.29 3.33
N PRO A 16 -17.34 7.23 3.72
CA PRO A 16 -17.84 7.11 5.08
C PRO A 16 -16.74 6.82 6.13
N TYR A 17 -15.64 6.16 5.75
CA TYR A 17 -14.58 5.82 6.71
C TYR A 17 -13.72 7.03 7.06
N THR A 18 -13.33 7.85 6.08
CA THR A 18 -12.53 9.06 6.30
C THR A 18 -13.19 10.05 7.26
N ALA A 19 -14.52 10.07 7.34
CA ALA A 19 -15.26 10.89 8.29
C ALA A 19 -15.02 10.53 9.77
N ARG A 20 -14.48 9.33 10.06
CA ARG A 20 -14.16 8.86 11.42
C ARG A 20 -12.73 9.16 11.84
N PHE A 21 -11.89 9.64 10.93
CA PHE A 21 -10.48 9.95 11.22
C PHE A 21 -10.29 11.44 11.49
N PRO A 22 -9.30 11.81 12.33
CA PRO A 22 -8.98 13.21 12.58
C PRO A 22 -8.42 13.88 11.32
N VAL A 23 -8.64 15.20 11.21
CA VAL A 23 -8.01 16.02 10.16
C VAL A 23 -6.48 15.97 10.30
N GLY A 24 -5.78 15.95 9.17
CA GLY A 24 -4.32 15.93 9.12
C GLY A 24 -3.70 14.55 8.89
N ILE A 25 -4.51 13.48 8.82
CA ILE A 25 -4.04 12.17 8.37
C ILE A 25 -3.84 12.15 6.85
N THR A 26 -3.00 11.26 6.36
CA THR A 26 -2.98 10.88 4.94
C THR A 26 -4.26 10.12 4.59
N MET A 27 -4.80 10.32 3.38
CA MET A 27 -5.97 9.56 2.92
C MET A 27 -5.71 8.05 2.97
N ILE A 28 -6.69 7.30 3.46
CA ILE A 28 -6.66 5.84 3.58
C ILE A 28 -6.78 5.17 2.20
N GLY A 29 -6.59 3.86 2.14
CA GLY A 29 -6.78 3.06 0.94
C GLY A 29 -5.54 2.27 0.56
N SER A 30 -5.75 1.26 -0.30
CA SER A 30 -4.68 0.40 -0.80
C SER A 30 -3.84 1.13 -1.84
N GLN A 31 -2.54 0.85 -1.84
CA GLN A 31 -1.55 1.40 -2.74
C GLN A 31 -0.62 0.29 -3.21
N VAL A 32 -0.33 0.28 -4.51
CA VAL A 32 0.80 -0.47 -5.06
C VAL A 32 1.99 0.48 -5.11
N ALA A 33 3.09 0.07 -4.48
CA ALA A 33 4.32 0.83 -4.41
C ALA A 33 5.53 -0.01 -4.79
N LYS A 34 6.52 0.62 -5.41
CA LYS A 34 7.82 0.02 -5.72
C LYS A 34 8.80 0.30 -4.58
N ILE A 35 9.52 -0.73 -4.13
CA ILE A 35 10.55 -0.58 -3.12
C ILE A 35 11.80 -0.02 -3.79
N ILE A 36 12.20 1.19 -3.40
CA ILE A 36 13.39 1.86 -3.96
C ILE A 36 14.61 1.73 -3.04
N GLU A 37 14.41 1.58 -1.74
CA GLU A 37 15.49 1.25 -0.79
C GLU A 37 14.98 0.29 0.30
N SER A 38 15.81 -0.65 0.73
CA SER A 38 15.44 -1.56 1.81
C SER A 38 16.64 -1.97 2.66
N LYS A 39 16.37 -2.21 3.95
CA LYS A 39 17.31 -2.73 4.94
C LYS A 39 16.95 -4.14 5.40
N THR A 40 15.93 -4.76 4.79
CA THR A 40 15.36 -6.05 5.21
C THR A 40 15.28 -6.99 4.01
N PRO A 41 15.73 -8.25 4.13
CA PRO A 41 15.75 -9.19 3.02
C PRO A 41 14.33 -9.64 2.58
N GLU A 42 13.35 -9.61 3.48
CA GLU A 42 11.94 -9.96 3.18
C GLU A 42 11.29 -9.03 2.14
N PHE A 43 11.80 -7.79 2.03
CA PHE A 43 11.27 -6.75 1.16
C PHE A 43 12.41 -6.20 0.30
N PRO A 44 12.82 -6.91 -0.77
CA PRO A 44 13.99 -6.54 -1.56
C PRO A 44 13.73 -5.30 -2.42
N VAL A 45 14.81 -4.57 -2.74
CA VAL A 45 14.76 -3.42 -3.65
C VAL A 45 14.32 -3.87 -5.04
N GLY A 46 13.44 -3.09 -5.67
CA GLY A 46 12.86 -3.37 -6.98
C GLY A 46 11.56 -4.17 -6.94
N ALA A 47 11.24 -4.85 -5.83
CA ALA A 47 9.97 -5.53 -5.66
C ALA A 47 8.82 -4.52 -5.52
N ARG A 48 7.61 -4.97 -5.87
CA ARG A 48 6.37 -4.22 -5.69
C ARG A 48 5.59 -4.78 -4.53
N VAL A 49 5.00 -3.89 -3.75
CA VAL A 49 4.29 -4.22 -2.53
C VAL A 49 2.90 -3.58 -2.57
N LEU A 50 1.90 -4.32 -2.11
CA LEU A 50 0.56 -3.82 -1.86
C LEU A 50 0.40 -3.56 -0.37
N GLY A 51 -0.12 -2.39 -0.01
CA GLY A 51 -0.44 -2.08 1.38
C GLY A 51 -1.11 -0.72 1.55
N CYS A 52 -1.35 -0.34 2.80
CA CYS A 52 -1.99 0.93 3.15
C CYS A 52 -0.93 1.97 3.55
N PHE A 53 -0.38 2.67 2.57
CA PHE A 53 0.76 3.57 2.77
C PHE A 53 0.36 5.06 2.87
N GLY A 54 -0.92 5.35 2.67
CA GLY A 54 -1.48 6.70 2.61
C GLY A 54 -1.29 7.34 1.23
N TRP A 55 -2.12 8.33 0.90
CA TRP A 55 -1.95 9.09 -0.35
C TRP A 55 -0.76 10.06 -0.27
N ARG A 56 0.41 9.55 -0.68
CA ARG A 56 1.68 10.28 -0.79
C ARG A 56 2.58 9.58 -1.81
N SER A 57 3.58 10.29 -2.33
CA SER A 57 4.52 9.73 -3.32
C SER A 57 5.53 8.77 -2.70
N HIS A 58 6.00 9.04 -1.48
CA HIS A 58 7.07 8.28 -0.83
C HIS A 58 6.73 7.94 0.61
N THR A 59 7.03 6.71 1.00
CA THR A 59 6.65 6.15 2.29
C THR A 59 7.80 5.33 2.87
N ILE A 60 8.27 5.69 4.06
CA ILE A 60 9.16 4.84 4.85
C ILE A 60 8.30 3.94 5.74
N ILE A 61 8.53 2.63 5.67
CA ILE A 61 7.83 1.62 6.47
C ILE A 61 8.87 0.88 7.31
N SER A 62 8.67 0.83 8.63
CA SER A 62 9.46 -0.02 9.51
C SER A 62 8.73 -1.33 9.79
N ILE A 63 9.47 -2.38 10.17
CA ILE A 63 8.88 -3.68 10.54
C ILE A 63 7.86 -3.53 11.70
N LYS A 64 8.04 -2.54 12.57
CA LYS A 64 7.11 -2.25 13.67
C LYS A 64 5.78 -1.70 13.17
N ASP A 65 5.80 -0.94 12.06
CA ASP A 65 4.60 -0.37 11.44
C ASP A 65 3.79 -1.43 10.67
N LEU A 66 4.40 -2.56 10.32
CA LEU A 66 3.70 -3.71 9.72
C LEU A 66 2.81 -4.41 10.76
N VAL A 67 3.24 -4.43 12.02
CA VAL A 67 2.55 -5.08 13.15
C VAL A 67 1.52 -4.15 13.80
N ALA A 68 1.77 -2.84 13.76
CA ALA A 68 0.81 -1.83 14.21
C ALA A 68 -0.28 -1.65 13.15
N GLY A 69 -1.35 -2.43 13.29
CA GLY A 69 -2.48 -2.49 12.36
C GLY A 69 -2.81 -1.16 11.68
N ASN A 70 -2.64 -1.13 10.36
CA ASN A 70 -3.09 -0.02 9.55
C ASN A 70 -4.63 0.10 9.61
N PRO A 71 -5.22 1.23 9.18
CA PRO A 71 -6.66 1.48 9.28
C PRO A 71 -7.56 0.41 8.62
N LEU A 72 -6.98 -0.41 7.75
CA LEU A 72 -7.66 -1.48 7.01
C LEU A 72 -7.22 -2.89 7.45
N GLY A 73 -6.34 -3.01 8.45
CA GLY A 73 -5.83 -4.28 8.97
C GLY A 73 -5.02 -5.12 7.97
N GLN A 74 -4.59 -4.56 6.84
CA GLN A 74 -3.98 -5.32 5.74
C GLN A 74 -2.44 -5.24 5.80
N GLU A 75 -1.78 -6.29 6.27
CA GLU A 75 -0.32 -6.34 6.27
C GLU A 75 0.25 -6.17 4.85
N PRO A 76 1.28 -5.32 4.67
CA PRO A 76 1.94 -5.18 3.38
C PRO A 76 2.55 -6.48 2.89
N TYR A 77 2.28 -6.85 1.64
CA TYR A 77 2.83 -8.05 1.03
C TYR A 77 3.33 -7.78 -0.39
N ILE A 78 4.32 -8.55 -0.82
CA ILE A 78 4.87 -8.47 -2.17
C ILE A 78 3.84 -9.03 -3.15
N ILE A 79 3.47 -8.25 -4.15
CA ILE A 79 2.53 -8.69 -5.18
C ILE A 79 3.21 -9.71 -6.10
N PRO A 80 2.46 -10.69 -6.64
CA PRO A 80 3.02 -11.64 -7.59
C PRO A 80 3.50 -10.93 -8.86
N ASP A 81 4.40 -11.59 -9.59
CA ASP A 81 4.82 -11.14 -10.91
C ASP A 81 3.67 -11.32 -11.90
N PHE A 82 3.22 -10.21 -12.50
CA PHE A 82 2.17 -10.20 -13.51
C PHE A 82 2.72 -10.21 -14.94
N GLY A 83 4.04 -10.34 -15.13
CA GLY A 83 4.70 -10.31 -16.42
C GLY A 83 4.50 -8.97 -17.12
N GLU A 84 3.92 -8.98 -18.32
CA GLU A 84 3.66 -7.77 -19.12
C GLU A 84 2.41 -7.00 -18.68
N LEU A 85 1.61 -7.55 -17.76
CA LEU A 85 0.39 -6.89 -17.29
C LEU A 85 0.70 -5.78 -16.28
N SER A 86 -0.21 -4.80 -16.20
CA SER A 86 -0.06 -3.67 -15.29
C SER A 86 -0.04 -4.13 -13.82
N PRO A 87 0.91 -3.64 -12.99
CA PRO A 87 0.90 -3.85 -11.54
C PRO A 87 -0.35 -3.37 -10.82
N SER A 88 -1.12 -2.45 -11.44
CA SER A 88 -2.41 -1.99 -10.90
C SER A 88 -3.44 -3.11 -10.73
N LEU A 89 -3.26 -4.27 -11.38
CA LEU A 89 -4.12 -5.45 -11.21
C LEU A 89 -4.18 -5.94 -9.75
N ALA A 90 -3.12 -5.70 -8.98
CA ALA A 90 -3.09 -6.02 -7.55
C ALA A 90 -4.14 -5.23 -6.73
N LEU A 91 -4.62 -4.08 -7.23
CA LEU A 91 -5.68 -3.31 -6.57
C LEU A 91 -7.08 -3.84 -6.87
N GLY A 92 -7.27 -4.45 -8.05
CA GLY A 92 -8.58 -4.79 -8.60
C GLY A 92 -8.98 -6.25 -8.37
N VAL A 93 -8.22 -7.22 -8.87
CA VAL A 93 -8.58 -8.66 -8.77
C VAL A 93 -8.18 -9.27 -7.43
N LEU A 94 -7.21 -8.65 -6.75
CA LEU A 94 -6.64 -9.12 -5.49
C LEU A 94 -6.82 -8.11 -4.33
N GLY A 95 -7.55 -7.01 -4.57
CA GLY A 95 -7.78 -5.96 -3.58
C GLY A 95 -9.10 -6.10 -2.84
N MET A 96 -9.31 -5.30 -1.78
CA MET A 96 -10.51 -5.38 -0.93
C MET A 96 -11.88 -5.28 -1.65
N PRO A 97 -12.05 -4.48 -2.73
CA PRO A 97 -13.32 -4.40 -3.46
C PRO A 97 -13.46 -5.41 -4.61
N GLY A 98 -12.45 -6.26 -4.82
CA GLY A 98 -12.30 -7.18 -5.96
C GLY A 98 -13.00 -8.52 -5.81
#